data_AF-A0A444KD20-F1
#
_entry.id   AF-A0A444KD20-F1
#
_cell.length_a   1.000
_cell.length_b   1.000
_cell.length_c   1.000
_cell.angle_alpha   90.00
_cell.angle_beta   90.00
_cell.angle_gamma   90.00
#
_symmetry.space_group_name_H-M   'P 1'
#
loop_
_entity.id
_entity.type
_entity.pdbx_description
1 polymer ?
#
loop_
_entity_poly.entity_id
_entity_poly.type
_entity_poly.pdbx_seq_one_letter_code
_entity_poly.pdbx_strand_id
1 'polypeptide(L)' 'MDLARNETSARLASPIVELRQYTLNPGRRETLIDLFDREFIETQEAAGMTIIGQFRDLDRPDMFVWMRGFA' A
#
# COMPACT_ATOMS: atom_id res chain seq x y z
N MET A 1 20.47 -24.47 -15.01
CA MET A 1 20.68 -23.51 -13.90
C MET A 1 20.37 -22.15 -14.49
N ASP A 2 19.08 -21.82 -14.58
CA ASP A 2 18.59 -20.65 -15.34
C ASP A 2 18.46 -19.45 -14.41
N LEU A 3 19.49 -18.62 -14.34
CA LEU A 3 19.48 -17.37 -13.57
C LEU A 3 18.49 -16.32 -14.14
N ALA A 4 18.02 -16.48 -15.37
CA ALA A 4 17.16 -15.51 -16.05
C ALA A 4 15.69 -15.52 -15.59
N ARG A 5 15.22 -16.58 -14.91
CA ARG A 5 13.84 -16.64 -14.40
C ARG A 5 13.62 -15.87 -13.09
N ASN A 6 14.69 -15.40 -12.44
CA ASN A 6 14.62 -14.87 -11.08
C ASN A 6 14.46 -13.34 -11.01
N GLU A 7 14.92 -12.59 -12.01
CA GLU A 7 14.89 -11.11 -11.94
C GLU A 7 13.50 -10.52 -12.25
N THR A 8 12.74 -11.15 -13.14
CA THR A 8 11.36 -10.73 -13.43
C THR A 8 10.38 -11.19 -12.34
N SER A 9 10.61 -12.36 -11.74
CA SER A 9 9.73 -12.92 -10.70
C SER A 9 9.90 -12.22 -9.35
N ALA A 10 11.12 -11.76 -9.02
CA ALA A 10 11.38 -10.92 -7.85
C ALA A 10 10.65 -9.56 -7.92
N ARG A 11 10.21 -9.15 -9.11
CA ARG A 11 9.49 -7.89 -9.33
C ARG A 11 7.96 -8.01 -9.23
N LEU A 12 7.41 -9.21 -9.08
CA LEU A 12 5.96 -9.44 -9.04
C LEU A 12 5.38 -9.54 -7.62
N ALA A 13 6.20 -9.84 -6.61
CA ALA A 13 5.74 -10.00 -5.25
C ALA A 13 6.79 -9.52 -4.25
N SER A 14 6.33 -8.77 -3.24
CA SER A 14 7.17 -8.33 -2.13
C SER A 14 7.36 -9.47 -1.11
N PRO A 15 8.59 -9.80 -0.69
CA PRO A 15 8.84 -10.87 0.30
C PRO A 15 8.28 -10.55 1.68
N ILE A 16 8.23 -9.27 2.04
CA ILE A 16 7.59 -8.77 3.27
C ILE A 16 6.49 -7.80 2.89
N VAL A 17 5.32 -7.97 3.49
CA VAL A 17 4.17 -7.07 3.29
C VAL A 17 3.72 -6.54 4.64
N GLU A 18 3.54 -5.23 4.73
CA GLU A 18 2.90 -4.58 5.86
C GLU A 18 1.44 -4.26 5.51
N LEU A 19 0.51 -4.79 6.30
CA LEU A 19 -0.89 -4.41 6.30
C LEU A 19 -1.10 -3.30 7.33
N ARG A 20 -1.58 -2.15 6.88
CA ARG A 20 -1.87 -1.01 7.75
C ARG A 20 -3.37 -0.77 7.78
N GLN A 21 -3.92 -0.76 8.99
CA GLN A 21 -5.34 -0.57 9.26
C GLN A 21 -5.50 0.56 10.26
N TYR A 22 -6.22 1.60 9.88
CA TYR A 22 -6.52 2.74 10.74
C TYR A 22 -8.02 2.84 10.96
N THR A 23 -8.42 2.95 12.23
CA THR A 23 -9.74 3.45 12.60
C THR A 23 -9.68 4.98 12.58
N LEU A 24 -10.48 5.58 11.72
CA LEU A 24 -10.56 7.01 11.52
C LEU A 24 -11.70 7.61 12.36
N ASN A 25 -11.65 8.94 12.50
CA ASN A 25 -12.84 9.66 12.94
C ASN A 25 -13.98 9.51 11.91
N PRO A 26 -15.25 9.49 12.33
CA PRO A 26 -16.39 9.32 11.42
C PRO A 26 -16.37 10.31 10.25
N GLY A 27 -16.65 9.80 9.04
CA GLY A 27 -16.74 10.60 7.81
C GLY A 27 -15.41 11.13 7.26
N ARG A 28 -14.26 10.70 7.81
CA ARG A 28 -12.94 11.22 7.39
C ARG A 28 -12.21 10.40 6.33
N ARG A 29 -12.78 9.26 5.90
CA ARG A 29 -12.13 8.34 4.95
C ARG A 29 -11.75 9.00 3.62
N GLU A 30 -12.68 9.69 2.95
CA GLU A 30 -12.39 10.33 1.66
C GLU A 30 -11.29 11.40 1.80
N THR A 31 -11.35 12.20 2.87
CA THR A 31 -10.30 13.21 3.12
C THR A 31 -8.93 12.59 3.30
N LEU A 32 -8.84 11.42 3.97
CA LEU A 32 -7.56 10.74 4.12
C LEU A 32 -7.10 10.12 2.80
N ILE A 33 -8.00 9.55 2.00
CA ILE A 33 -7.68 9.01 0.66
C ILE A 33 -7.09 10.12 -0.22
N ASP A 34 -7.76 11.28 -0.32
CA ASP A 34 -7.29 12.40 -1.14
C ASP A 34 -5.91 12.93 -0.70
N LEU A 35 -5.66 12.94 0.61
CA LEU A 35 -4.36 13.33 1.16
C LEU A 35 -3.30 12.26 0.87
N PHE A 36 -3.66 10.99 1.03
CA PHE A 36 -2.76 9.86 0.83
C PHE A 36 -2.30 9.75 -0.62
N ASP A 37 -3.23 9.86 -1.57
CA ASP A 37 -2.94 9.83 -3.01
C ASP A 37 -1.98 10.94 -3.41
N ARG A 38 -2.19 12.16 -2.91
CA ARG A 38 -1.39 13.32 -3.28
C ARG A 38 0.00 13.33 -2.64
N GLU A 39 0.10 12.94 -1.37
CA GLU A 39 1.32 13.20 -0.58
C GLU A 39 2.11 11.94 -0.23
N PHE A 40 1.46 10.77 -0.14
CA PHE A 40 2.06 9.58 0.46
C PHE A 40 2.52 8.54 -0.54
N ILE A 41 1.87 8.37 -1.71
CA ILE A 41 2.28 7.32 -2.65
C ILE A 41 3.72 7.55 -3.13
N GLU A 42 3.98 8.68 -3.79
CA GLU A 42 5.28 8.96 -4.39
C GLU A 42 6.41 9.06 -3.35
N THR A 43 6.12 9.64 -2.18
CA THR A 43 7.13 9.80 -1.12
C THR A 43 7.51 8.46 -0.48
N GLN A 44 6.59 7.50 -0.39
CA GLN A 44 6.86 6.15 0.08
C GLN A 44 7.67 5.36 -0.96
N GLU A 45 7.32 5.48 -2.23
CA GLU A 45 8.06 4.83 -3.32
C GLU A 45 9.48 5.37 -3.45
N ALA A 46 9.66 6.69 -3.32
CA ALA A 46 10.97 7.33 -3.27
C ALA A 46 11.84 6.83 -2.09
N ALA A 47 11.20 6.38 -1.00
CA ALA A 47 11.86 5.77 0.14
C ALA A 47 12.08 4.24 0.00
N GLY A 48 11.85 3.67 -1.19
CA GLY A 48 12.17 2.27 -1.51
C GLY A 48 11.06 1.27 -1.17
N MET A 49 9.87 1.73 -0.80
CA MET A 49 8.72 0.86 -0.53
C MET A 49 7.88 0.66 -1.79
N THR A 50 7.26 -0.50 -1.94
CA THR A 50 6.29 -0.74 -3.02
C THR A 50 4.88 -0.53 -2.50
N ILE A 51 4.14 0.47 -2.99
CA ILE A 51 2.72 0.62 -2.64
C ILE A 51 1.93 -0.45 -3.39
N ILE A 52 1.31 -1.37 -2.66
CA ILE A 52 0.53 -2.47 -3.25
C ILE A 52 -0.90 -2.02 -3.55
N GLY A 53 -1.49 -1.23 -2.65
CA GLY A 53 -2.82 -0.67 -2.86
C GLY A 53 -3.50 -0.16 -1.60
N GLN A 54 -4.59 0.57 -1.82
CA GLN A 54 -5.53 1.05 -0.83
C GLN A 54 -6.87 0.33 -0.99
N PHE A 55 -7.52 0.02 0.13
CA PHE A 55 -8.73 -0.77 0.17
C PHE A 55 -9.80 -0.06 0.99
N ARG A 56 -11.04 -0.12 0.49
CA ARG A 56 -12.23 0.38 1.18
C ARG A 56 -12.94 -0.81 1.80
N ASP A 57 -13.04 -0.80 3.13
CA ASP A 57 -13.99 -1.66 3.80
C ASP A 57 -15.39 -1.03 3.66
N LEU A 58 -16.29 -1.71 2.95
CA LEU A 58 -17.63 -1.20 2.66
C LEU A 58 -18.54 -1.28 3.88
N ASP A 59 -18.30 -2.24 4.78
CA ASP A 59 -19.07 -2.45 6.00
C ASP A 59 -18.54 -1.60 7.16
N ARG A 60 -17.28 -1.15 7.08
CA ARG A 60 -16.62 -0.28 8.08
C ARG A 60 -16.17 1.04 7.46
N PRO A 61 -17.07 2.04 7.37
CA PRO A 61 -16.81 3.30 6.66
C PRO A 61 -15.74 4.20 7.32
N ASP A 62 -15.43 3.95 8.58
CA ASP A 62 -14.37 4.59 9.36
C ASP A 62 -13.01 3.90 9.23
N MET A 63 -12.90 2.81 8.49
CA MET A 63 -11.62 2.13 8.27
C MET A 63 -10.91 2.62 7.01
N PHE A 64 -9.61 2.86 7.14
CA PHE A 64 -8.69 3.04 6.01
C PHE A 64 -7.64 1.94 6.04
N VAL A 65 -7.56 1.16 4.96
CA VAL A 65 -6.71 -0.02 4.86
C VAL A 65 -5.80 0.14 3.66
N TRP A 66 -4.51 -0.13 3.83
CA TRP A 66 -3.55 -0.11 2.74
C TRP A 66 -2.40 -1.06 3.00
N MET A 67 -1.67 -1.39 1.93
CA MET A 67 -0.55 -2.32 1.96
C MET A 67 0.66 -1.76 1.25
N ARG A 68 1.85 -2.02 1.82
CA ARG A 68 3.14 -1.77 1.18
C ARG A 68 4.11 -2.93 1.36
N GLY A 69 5.04 -3.04 0.43
CA GLY A 69 6.08 -4.06 0.37
C GLY A 69 7.49 -3.52 0.59
N PHE A 70 8.38 -4.40 1.01
CA PHE A 70 9.81 -4.17 1.24
C PHE A 70 10.64 -5.24 0.52
N ALA A 71 11.75 -4.82 -0.09
CA ALA A 71 12.71 -5.69 -0.77
C ALA A 71 13.72 -6.33 0.19
#